data_AF-A0A970LS21-F1
#
_entry.id   AF-A0A970LS21-F1
#
_cell.length_a   1.000
_cell.length_b   1.000
_cell.length_c   1.000
_cell.angle_alpha   90.00
_cell.angle_beta   90.00
_cell.angle_gamma   90.00
#
_symmetry.space_group_name_H-M   'P 1'
#
loop_
_entity.id
_entity.type
_entity.pdbx_description
1 polymer ?
#
loop_
_entity_poly.entity_id
_entity_poly.type
_entity_poly.pdbx_seq_one_letter_code
_entity_poly.pdbx_strand_id
1 'polypeptide(L)'
;MSRFVSSDLFYRIPALLIALTFHEFAHAAAANKLGDPTAKQQGRLTLNPLKHIDPLGLLALWLVGFGWAKPVPVNPLYFHGDRRR
;
A
#
# COMPACT_ATOMS: atom_id res chain seq x y z
N MET A 1 7.94 27.09 -7.59
CA MET A 1 7.49 26.17 -6.52
C MET A 1 6.14 26.53 -5.87
N SER A 2 5.40 27.55 -6.33
CA SER A 2 4.15 28.00 -5.68
C SER A 2 2.84 27.44 -6.29
N ARG A 3 2.91 26.60 -7.34
CA ARG A 3 1.72 26.03 -7.99
C ARG A 3 1.24 24.69 -7.42
N PHE A 4 2.00 24.09 -6.51
CA PHE A 4 1.76 22.70 -6.08
C PHE A 4 1.02 22.56 -4.74
N VAL A 5 0.82 23.66 -3.99
CA VAL A 5 0.57 23.54 -2.54
C VAL A 5 -0.87 23.91 -2.13
N SER A 6 -1.58 24.79 -2.84
CA SER A 6 -2.74 25.47 -2.23
C SER A 6 -4.12 24.81 -2.45
N SER A 7 -4.49 24.46 -3.69
CA SER A 7 -5.78 23.82 -4.01
C SER A 7 -5.62 22.36 -4.46
N ASP A 8 -4.42 22.01 -4.93
CA ASP A 8 -4.11 20.72 -5.51
C ASP A 8 -4.06 19.57 -4.49
N LEU A 9 -3.61 19.90 -3.28
CA LEU A 9 -3.45 18.92 -2.20
C LEU A 9 -4.80 18.31 -1.77
N PHE A 10 -5.86 19.12 -1.83
CA PHE A 10 -7.21 18.75 -1.38
C PHE A 10 -7.75 17.52 -2.10
N TYR A 11 -7.55 17.43 -3.42
CA TYR A 11 -8.00 16.27 -4.20
C TYR A 11 -6.90 15.22 -4.39
N ARG A 12 -5.62 15.61 -4.39
CA ARG A 12 -4.50 14.66 -4.55
C ARG A 12 -4.35 13.74 -3.36
N ILE A 13 -4.52 14.23 -2.12
CA ILE A 13 -4.39 13.37 -0.92
C ILE A 13 -5.43 12.24 -0.94
N PRO A 14 -6.75 12.49 -1.08
CA PRO A 14 -7.73 11.43 -1.20
C PRO A 14 -7.46 10.48 -2.38
N ALA A 15 -7.08 11.02 -3.55
CA ALA A 15 -6.76 10.21 -4.72
C ALA A 15 -5.57 9.26 -4.46
N LEU A 16 -4.50 9.76 -3.84
CA LEU A 16 -3.34 8.96 -3.46
C LEU A 16 -3.69 7.90 -2.41
N LEU A 17 -4.47 8.26 -1.40
CA LEU A 17 -4.90 7.33 -0.36
C LEU A 17 -5.73 6.18 -0.96
N ILE A 18 -6.66 6.49 -1.87
CA ILE A 18 -7.44 5.48 -2.59
C ILE A 18 -6.51 4.61 -3.44
N ALA A 19 -5.66 5.23 -4.28
CA ALA A 19 -4.77 4.49 -5.17
C ALA A 19 -3.83 3.55 -4.42
N LEU A 20 -3.18 4.02 -3.34
CA LEU A 20 -2.29 3.21 -2.51
C LEU A 20 -3.05 2.09 -1.80
N THR A 21 -4.25 2.37 -1.28
CA THR A 21 -5.06 1.36 -0.60
C THR A 21 -5.43 0.21 -1.52
N PHE A 22 -5.88 0.53 -2.74
CA PHE A 22 -6.21 -0.49 -3.73
C PHE A 22 -4.96 -1.22 -4.24
N HIS A 23 -3.84 -0.53 -4.41
CA HIS A 23 -2.56 -1.13 -4.81
C HIS A 23 -2.09 -2.17 -3.79
N GLU A 24 -1.98 -1.80 -2.51
CA GLU A 24 -1.55 -2.70 -1.44
C GLU A 24 -2.58 -3.81 -1.19
N PHE A 25 -3.87 -3.50 -1.27
CA PHE A 25 -4.92 -4.52 -1.21
C PHE A 25 -4.78 -5.53 -2.36
N ALA A 26 -4.46 -5.09 -3.58
CA ALA A 26 -4.27 -5.98 -4.72
C ALA A 26 -3.09 -6.94 -4.50
N HIS A 27 -1.98 -6.46 -3.94
CA HIS A 27 -0.86 -7.34 -3.52
C HIS A 27 -1.30 -8.37 -2.49
N ALA A 28 -1.99 -7.93 -1.43
CA ALA A 28 -2.50 -8.83 -0.39
C ALA A 28 -3.49 -9.87 -0.95
N ALA A 29 -4.39 -9.44 -1.84
CA ALA A 29 -5.40 -10.29 -2.44
C ALA A 29 -4.79 -11.31 -3.41
N ALA A 30 -3.83 -10.87 -4.24
CA ALA A 30 -3.11 -11.73 -5.16
C ALA A 30 -2.30 -12.78 -4.39
N ALA A 31 -1.50 -12.37 -3.39
CA ALA A 31 -0.72 -13.27 -2.56
C ALA A 31 -1.61 -14.30 -1.84
N ASN A 32 -2.71 -13.86 -1.22
CA ASN A 32 -3.66 -14.74 -0.56
C ASN A 32 -4.33 -15.72 -1.54
N LYS A 33 -4.64 -15.29 -2.76
CA LYS A 33 -5.20 -16.18 -3.80
C LYS A 33 -4.17 -17.20 -4.30
N LEU A 34 -2.89 -16.84 -4.31
CA LEU A 34 -1.77 -17.72 -4.68
C LEU A 34 -1.31 -18.63 -3.54
N GLY A 35 -1.90 -18.51 -2.35
CA GLY A 35 -1.67 -19.43 -1.23
C GLY A 35 -1.01 -18.79 0.00
N ASP A 36 -0.57 -17.53 -0.06
CA ASP A 36 0.06 -16.85 1.08
C ASP A 36 -0.94 -16.10 1.99
N PRO A 37 -1.26 -16.64 3.18
CA PRO A 37 -2.22 -16.01 4.09
C PRO A 37 -1.60 -14.88 4.92
N THR A 38 -0.30 -14.58 4.81
CA THR A 38 0.44 -13.69 5.72
C THR A 38 -0.22 -12.31 5.85
N ALA A 39 -0.47 -11.64 4.72
CA ALA A 39 -1.12 -10.33 4.71
C ALA A 39 -2.55 -10.37 5.29
N LYS A 40 -3.31 -11.44 5.01
CA LYS A 40 -4.66 -11.63 5.55
C LYS A 40 -4.64 -11.81 7.07
N GLN A 41 -3.73 -12.63 7.61
CA GLN A 41 -3.59 -12.88 9.05
C GLN A 41 -3.18 -11.61 9.81
N GLN A 42 -2.39 -10.74 9.18
CA GLN A 42 -2.05 -9.43 9.76
C GLN A 42 -3.16 -8.37 9.63
N GLY A 43 -4.33 -8.74 9.09
CA GLY A 43 -5.45 -7.82 8.87
C GLY A 43 -5.17 -6.78 7.78
N ARG A 44 -4.26 -7.08 6.83
CA ARG A 44 -3.87 -6.20 5.73
C ARG A 44 -4.69 -6.45 4.46
N LEU A 45 -5.45 -7.55 4.39
CA LEU A 45 -6.45 -7.78 3.35
C LEU A 45 -7.73 -6.97 3.64
N THR A 46 -7.64 -5.66 3.49
CA THR A 46 -8.72 -4.71 3.79
C THR A 46 -8.61 -3.46 2.93
N LEU A 47 -9.73 -2.78 2.65
CA LEU A 47 -9.77 -1.47 1.99
C LEU A 47 -9.74 -0.31 2.99
N ASN A 48 -9.38 -0.56 4.26
CA ASN A 48 -9.16 0.50 5.22
C ASN A 48 -7.80 1.18 4.95
N PRO A 49 -7.77 2.45 4.49
CA PRO A 49 -6.53 3.15 4.12
C PRO A 49 -5.56 3.28 5.29
N LEU A 50 -6.06 3.38 6.52
CA LEU A 50 -5.22 3.51 7.71
C LEU A 50 -4.35 2.28 7.97
N LYS A 51 -4.73 1.12 7.42
CA LYS A 51 -3.92 -0.10 7.52
C LYS A 51 -2.76 -0.13 6.54
N HIS A 52 -2.73 0.78 5.56
CA HIS A 52 -1.76 0.83 4.45
C HIS A 52 -0.85 2.05 4.47
N ILE A 53 -1.03 2.97 5.42
CA ILE A 53 -0.20 4.17 5.55
C ILE A 53 0.97 3.88 6.48
N ASP A 54 2.16 4.35 6.07
CA ASP A 54 3.33 4.50 6.94
C ASP A 54 3.41 5.96 7.40
N PRO A 55 3.35 6.26 8.72
CA PRO A 55 3.47 7.63 9.22
C PRO A 55 4.77 8.34 8.81
N LEU A 56 5.90 7.62 8.72
CA LEU A 56 7.17 8.20 8.25
C LEU A 56 7.16 8.44 6.75
N GLY A 57 6.60 7.50 5.98
CA GLY A 57 6.41 7.67 4.55
C GLY A 57 5.50 8.85 4.21
N LEU A 58 4.43 9.04 4.99
CA LEU A 58 3.52 10.19 4.87
C LEU A 58 4.21 11.51 5.25
N LEU A 59 5.00 11.51 6.33
CA LEU A 59 5.77 12.68 6.73
C LEU A 59 6.83 13.05 5.68
N ALA A 60 7.52 12.06 5.10
CA ALA A 60 8.46 12.26 4.01
C ALA A 60 7.78 12.85 2.78
N LEU A 61 6.57 12.37 2.42
CA LEU A 61 5.79 12.93 1.32
C LEU A 61 5.50 14.42 1.53
N TRP A 62 5.23 14.83 2.77
CA TRP A 62 4.93 16.22 3.12
C TRP A 62 6.17 17.12 3.14
N LEU A 63 7.28 16.66 3.72
CA LEU A 63 8.50 17.46 3.88
C LEU A 63 9.40 17.48 2.64
N VAL A 64 9.47 16.35 1.93
CA VAL A 64 10.42 16.12 0.82
C VAL A 64 9.71 16.02 -0.53
N GLY A 65 8.38 15.85 -0.55
CA GLY A 65 7.62 15.62 -1.79
C GLY A 65 7.68 14.19 -2.31
N PHE A 66 8.29 13.27 -1.55
CA PHE A 66 8.42 11.85 -1.87
C PHE A 66 8.15 11.01 -0.62
N GLY A 67 7.40 9.91 -0.76
CA GLY A 67 7.04 9.03 0.35
C GLY A 67 6.62 7.64 -0.12
N TRP A 68 6.27 6.77 0.83
CA TRP A 68 5.88 5.38 0.57
C TRP A 68 4.69 4.96 1.43
N ALA A 69 3.98 3.93 0.99
CA ALA A 69 2.96 3.25 1.79
C ALA A 69 3.61 2.20 2.71
N LYS A 70 2.85 1.72 3.69
CA LYS A 70 3.26 0.58 4.50
C LYS A 70 3.20 -0.67 3.61
N PRO A 71 4.33 -1.34 3.31
CA PRO A 71 4.39 -2.40 2.30
C PRO A 71 3.75 -3.71 2.77
N VAL A 72 2.90 -4.32 1.93
CA VAL A 72 2.27 -5.62 2.25
C VAL A 72 3.30 -6.75 2.25
N PRO A 73 3.41 -7.52 3.36
CA PRO A 73 4.34 -8.64 3.39
C PRO A 73 3.85 -9.78 2.51
N VAL A 74 4.80 -10.39 1.80
CA VAL A 74 4.61 -11.57 0.99
C VAL A 74 5.60 -12.62 1.43
N ASN A 75 5.14 -13.84 1.67
CA ASN A 75 5.96 -14.98 2.02
C ASN A 75 5.87 -16.06 0.91
N PRO A 76 6.90 -16.14 0.03
CA PRO A 76 6.91 -17.07 -1.10
C PRO A 76 6.84 -18.54 -0.72
N LEU A 77 7.15 -18.91 0.53
CA LEU A 77 7.10 -20.30 0.99
C LEU A 77 5.66 -20.85 1.00
N TYR A 78 4.66 -19.98 1.16
CA TYR A 78 3.25 -20.38 1.14
C TYR A 78 2.66 -20.47 -0.26
N PHE A 79 3.32 -19.96 -1.30
CA PHE A 79 2.76 -20.00 -2.65
C PHE A 79 2.62 -21.44 -3.17
N HIS A 80 1.45 -21.71 -3.74
CA HIS A 80 1.15 -22.97 -4.42
C HIS A 80 1.77 -22.97 -5.82
N GLY A 81 2.38 -24.10 -6.21
CA GLY A 81 2.99 -24.27 -7.54
C GLY A 81 4.47 -24.63 -7.48
N ASP A 82 5.08 -24.81 -8.65
CA ASP A 82 6.50 -25.10 -8.77
C ASP A 82 7.32 -23.84 -8.45
N ARG A 83 8.08 -23.87 -7.35
CA ARG A 83 8.95 -22.77 -6.91
C ARG A 83 10.20 -22.57 -7.79
N ARG A 84 10.38 -23.39 -8.83
CA ARG A 84 11.55 -23.37 -9.73
C ARG A 84 11.26 -22.91 -11.16
N ARG A 85 10.03 -22.49 -11.47
CA ARG A 85 9.68 -21.92 -12.78
C ARG A 85 9.66 -20.40 -12.76
#